data_AF-A0A6C0G846-F1
#
_entry.id   AF-A0A6C0G846-F1
#
_cell.length_a   1.000
_cell.length_b   1.000
_cell.length_c   1.000
_cell.angle_alpha   90.00
_cell.angle_beta   90.00
_cell.angle_gamma   90.00
#
_symmetry.space_group_name_H-M   'P 1'
#
loop_
_entity.id
_entity.type
_entity.pdbx_description
1 polymer ?
#
loop_
_entity_poly.entity_id
_entity_poly.type
_entity_poly.pdbx_seq_one_letter_code
_entity_poly.pdbx_strand_id
1 'polypeptide(L)' 'MHQDGQSLVLKVAFEDREFLLELHPAIFYLTDHYRNHPSVLVRLAAVDRHVLQEYIELAWLRCAPKRLAAAYTRNAAD' A
#
# COMPACT_ATOMS: atom_id res chain seq x y z
N MET A 1 -9.55 -7.10 -11.75
CA MET A 1 -8.41 -7.45 -10.87
C MET A 1 -7.14 -7.16 -11.66
N HIS A 2 -6.19 -6.38 -11.13
CA HIS A 2 -4.92 -6.11 -11.82
C HIS A 2 -3.91 -7.20 -11.43
N GLN A 3 -3.51 -8.01 -12.41
CA GLN A 3 -2.58 -9.13 -12.21
C GLN A 3 -1.65 -9.20 -13.42
N ASP A 4 -0.66 -8.32 -13.45
CA ASP A 4 0.41 -8.29 -14.45
C ASP A 4 1.67 -9.06 -13.99
N GLY A 5 1.69 -9.52 -12.73
CA GLY A 5 2.85 -10.16 -12.11
C GLY A 5 3.99 -9.21 -11.76
N GLN A 6 3.84 -7.91 -11.99
CA GLN A 6 4.87 -6.88 -11.77
C GLN A 6 4.42 -5.85 -10.74
N SER A 7 3.13 -5.84 -10.40
CA SER A 7 2.51 -4.79 -9.62
C SER A 7 1.66 -5.33 -8.48
N LEU A 8 1.75 -4.69 -7.32
CA LEU A 8 0.92 -4.98 -6.16
C LEU A 8 -0.03 -3.82 -5.90
N VAL A 9 -1.29 -4.13 -5.61
CA VAL A 9 -2.30 -3.13 -5.25
C VAL A 9 -2.36 -3.01 -3.73
N LEU A 10 -2.17 -1.81 -3.21
CA LEU A 10 -2.25 -1.52 -1.78
C LEU A 10 -3.42 -0.58 -1.46
N LYS A 11 -4.12 -0.86 -0.36
CA LYS A 11 -5.15 0.03 0.19
C LYS A 11 -4.49 1.15 0.99
N VAL A 12 -4.78 2.39 0.64
CA VAL A 12 -4.23 3.62 1.25
C VAL A 12 -5.35 4.65 1.43
N ALA A 13 -5.17 5.71 2.24
CA ALA A 13 -6.10 6.83 2.20
C ALA A 13 -5.98 7.57 0.85
N PHE A 14 -7.01 8.32 0.45
CA PHE A 14 -6.93 9.13 -0.78
C PHE A 14 -5.83 10.19 -0.69
N GLU A 15 -5.70 10.84 0.46
CA GLU A 15 -4.64 11.84 0.70
C GLU A 15 -3.26 11.20 0.53
N ASP A 16 -2.98 10.10 1.25
CA ASP A 16 -1.72 9.35 1.12
C ASP A 16 -1.46 8.92 -0.32
N ARG A 17 -2.50 8.47 -1.04
CA ARG A 17 -2.37 8.08 -2.45
C ARG A 17 -1.86 9.22 -3.30
N GLU A 18 -2.45 10.41 -3.20
CA GLU A 18 -2.02 11.56 -3.99
C GLU A 18 -0.57 11.96 -3.63
N PHE A 19 -0.22 11.96 -2.34
CA PHE A 19 1.16 12.19 -1.90
C PHE A 19 2.15 11.18 -2.48
N LEU A 20 1.82 9.88 -2.46
CA LEU A 20 2.69 8.83 -3.00
C LEU A 20 2.88 8.96 -4.52
N LEU A 21 1.81 9.33 -5.24
CA LEU A 21 1.87 9.56 -6.68
C LEU A 21 2.72 10.79 -7.03
N GLU A 22 2.67 11.84 -6.21
CA GLU A 22 3.44 13.06 -6.40
C GLU A 22 4.92 12.87 -6.05
N LEU A 23 5.21 12.32 -4.87
CA LEU A 23 6.58 12.22 -4.34
C LEU A 23 7.37 11.05 -4.93
N HIS A 24 6.69 9.96 -5.29
CA HIS A 24 7.32 8.70 -5.68
C HIS A 24 6.68 8.06 -6.93
N PRO A 25 6.51 8.80 -8.06
CA PRO A 25 5.83 8.30 -9.26
C PRO A 25 6.55 7.12 -9.96
N ALA A 26 7.85 6.94 -9.70
CA ALA A 26 8.61 5.80 -10.20
C ALA A 26 8.22 4.48 -9.50
N ILE A 27 7.67 4.56 -8.29
CA ILE A 27 7.29 3.42 -7.45
C ILE A 27 5.77 3.24 -7.49
N PHE A 28 5.03 4.33 -7.35
CA PHE A 28 3.58 4.33 -7.24
C PHE A 28 2.91 4.88 -8.47
N TYR A 29 1.81 4.26 -8.90
CA TYR A 29 1.05 4.73 -10.05
C TYR A 29 -0.43 4.33 -9.96
N LEU A 30 -1.23 4.88 -10.87
CA LEU A 30 -2.61 4.50 -11.09
C LEU A 30 -2.84 4.07 -12.53
N THR A 31 -3.78 3.16 -12.70
CA THR A 31 -4.50 2.95 -13.97
C THR A 31 -5.89 3.54 -13.83
N ASP A 32 -6.58 3.81 -14.94
CA ASP A 32 -7.94 4.37 -14.92
C ASP A 32 -8.92 3.57 -14.04
N HIS A 33 -8.75 2.24 -13.95
CA HIS A 33 -9.55 1.37 -13.09
C HIS A 33 -9.54 1.76 -11.59
N TYR A 34 -8.45 2.37 -11.09
CA TYR A 34 -8.27 2.70 -9.66
C TYR A 34 -8.49 4.17 -9.32
N ARG A 35 -8.81 5.03 -10.31
CA ARG A 35 -8.90 6.48 -10.11
C ARG A 35 -9.84 6.89 -8.97
N ASN A 36 -10.97 6.19 -8.82
CA ASN A 36 -12.00 6.49 -7.81
C ASN A 36 -11.94 5.55 -6.58
N HIS A 37 -10.83 4.84 -6.36
CA HIS A 37 -10.69 3.89 -5.26
C HIS A 37 -9.53 4.29 -4.33
N PRO A 38 -9.64 4.10 -3.00
CA PRO A 38 -8.57 4.33 -2.03
C PRO A 38 -7.48 3.25 -2.14
N SER A 39 -6.80 3.19 -3.27
CA SER A 39 -5.74 2.23 -3.56
C SER A 39 -4.72 2.80 -4.54
N VAL A 40 -3.52 2.26 -4.48
CA VAL A 40 -2.39 2.61 -5.35
C VAL A 40 -1.74 1.34 -5.87
N LEU A 41 -1.17 1.38 -7.07
CA LEU A 41 -0.33 0.29 -7.57
C LEU A 41 1.13 0.57 -7.25
N VAL A 42 1.85 -0.46 -6.83
CA VAL A 42 3.28 -0.42 -6.53
C VAL A 42 4.02 -1.25 -7.57
N ARG A 43 5.05 -0.67 -8.19
CA ARG A 43 5.96 -1.39 -9.09
C ARG A 43 6.95 -2.21 -8.28
N LEU A 44 6.84 -3.53 -8.33
CA LEU A 44 7.69 -4.43 -7.54
C LEU A 44 9.17 -4.34 -7.91
N ALA A 45 9.47 -4.00 -9.16
CA ALA A 45 10.85 -3.85 -9.65
C ALA A 45 11.53 -2.55 -9.16
N ALA A 46 10.78 -1.57 -8.67
CA ALA A 46 11.31 -0.24 -8.31
C ALA A 46 11.29 0.04 -6.79
N VAL A 47 10.56 -0.77 -6.02
CA VAL A 47 10.40 -0.57 -4.57
C VAL A 47 11.45 -1.37 -3.80
N ASP A 48 12.04 -0.76 -2.77
CA ASP A 48 12.87 -1.49 -1.82
C ASP A 48 12.02 -2.48 -1.01
N ARG A 49 12.59 -3.63 -0.64
CA ARG A 49 11.87 -4.68 0.09
C ARG A 49 11.36 -4.20 1.45
N HIS A 50 12.12 -3.42 2.20
CA HIS A 50 11.72 -2.93 3.53
C HIS A 50 10.60 -1.91 3.40
N VAL A 51 10.74 -0.99 2.44
CA VAL A 51 9.70 0.00 2.12
C VAL A 51 8.39 -0.70 1.70
N LEU A 52 8.48 -1.72 0.83
CA LEU A 52 7.31 -2.50 0.43
C LEU A 52 6.65 -3.21 1.63
N GLN A 53 7.47 -3.77 2.52
CA GLN A 53 6.98 -4.43 3.73
C GLN A 53 6.19 -3.44 4.61
N GLU A 54 6.72 -2.25 4.88
CA GLU A 54 6.03 -1.21 5.65
C GLU A 54 4.67 -0.84 5.04
N TYR A 55 4.61 -0.63 3.73
CA TYR A 55 3.34 -0.30 3.07
C TYR A 55 2.34 -1.46 3.05
N ILE A 56 2.80 -2.71 2.97
CA ILE A 56 1.93 -3.89 3.12
C ILE A 56 1.34 -3.94 4.52
N GLU A 57 2.14 -3.69 5.56
CA GLU A 57 1.69 -3.69 6.94
C GLU A 57 0.67 -2.56 7.19
N LEU A 58 0.95 -1.35 6.71
CA LEU A 58 0.02 -0.23 6.78
C LEU A 58 -1.29 -0.54 6.05
N ALA A 59 -1.21 -1.09 4.83
CA ALA A 59 -2.40 -1.46 4.06
C ALA A 59 -3.22 -2.56 4.76
N TRP A 60 -2.55 -3.54 5.38
CA TRP A 60 -3.19 -4.60 6.14
C TRP A 60 -3.89 -4.06 7.38
N LEU A 61 -3.23 -3.19 8.17
CA LEU A 61 -3.81 -2.58 9.38
C LEU A 61 -5.13 -1.85 9.09
N ARG A 62 -5.31 -1.31 7.88
CA ARG A 62 -6.55 -0.64 7.45
C ARG A 62 -7.72 -1.58 7.24
N CYS A 63 -7.49 -2.86 6.92
CA CYS A 63 -8.55 -3.84 6.68
C CYS A 63 -8.55 -5.01 7.66
N ALA A 64 -7.55 -5.09 8.53
CA ALA A 64 -7.42 -6.16 9.52
C ALA A 64 -8.55 -6.10 10.56
N PRO A 65 -9.02 -7.26 11.06
CA PRO A 65 -9.87 -7.31 12.25
C PRO A 65 -9.21 -6.59 13.42
N LYS A 66 -9.98 -5.78 14.17
CA LYS A 66 -9.48 -4.95 15.29
C LYS A 66 -8.59 -5.72 16.27
N ARG A 67 -8.94 -6.97 16.58
CA ARG A 67 -8.17 -7.84 17.50
C ARG A 67 -6.78 -8.16 16.95
N LEU A 68 -6.66 -8.42 15.64
CA LEU A 68 -5.37 -8.73 15.01
C LEU A 68 -4.52 -7.48 14.85
N ALA A 69 -5.12 -6.36 14.44
CA ALA A 69 -4.42 -5.08 14.37
C ALA A 69 -3.85 -4.68 15.74
N ALA A 70 -4.65 -4.76 16.80
CA ALA A 70 -4.20 -4.43 18.15
C ALA A 70 -3.08 -5.35 18.67
N ALA A 71 -3.12 -6.65 18.34
CA ALA A 71 -2.05 -7.58 18.69
C ALA A 71 -0.75 -7.27 17.92
N TYR A 72 -0.86 -6.96 16.63
CA TYR A 72 0.28 -6.59 15.79
C TYR A 72 0.96 -5.32 16.27
N THR A 73 0.21 -4.24 16.48
CA THR A 73 0.75 -2.96 16.95
C THR A 73 1.38 -3.07 18.33
N ARG A 74 0.86 -3.93 19.21
CA ARG A 74 1.48 -4.19 20.51
C ARG A 74 2.85 -4.84 20.35
N ASN A 75 2.93 -5.92 19.56
CA ASN A 75 4.19 -6.64 19.34
C ASN A 75 5.24 -5.81 18.60
N ALA A 76 4.83 -4.81 17.81
CA ALA A 76 5.74 -3.90 17.11
C ALA A 76 6.26 -2.75 18.00
N ALA A 77 5.67 -2.53 19.17
CA ALA A 77 6.10 -1.52 20.14
C ALA A 77 7.04 -2.07 21.23
N ASP A 78 7.23 -3.40 21.26
CA ASP A 78 8.15 -4.14 22.14
C ASP A 78 9.50 -4.39 21.42
#